data_AF-A0A072V793-F1
#
_entry.id   AF-A0A072V793-F1
#
_cell.length_a   1.000
_cell.length_b   1.000
_cell.length_c   1.000
_cell.angle_alpha   90.00
_cell.angle_beta   90.00
_cell.angle_gamma   90.00
#
_symmetry.space_group_name_H-M   'P 1'
#
loop_
_entity.id
_entity.type
_entity.pdbx_description
1 polymer ?
#
loop_
_entity_poly.entity_id
_entity_poly.type
_entity_poly.pdbx_seq_one_letter_code
_entity_poly.pdbx_strand_id
1 'polypeptide(L)'
;MSRSGDECVVALTDQWYITYGESEWKQLTDECLSNMSLYHDETRHGFEHTLGWLNQWACSRSFGLGTRIPWDEQFLVESLSDSTIYMAYYTIAHYLQNNDMYGTSESSIKPQQLTDDVWDYIFCGGPFPKSTDISSSVLEKMKLEFEYWYPFDLRVSGKDLIQNHLTFCLYNHTAIFPKRHWPRGYRCNGHLMLNSEKMSKSTGNFRTIRQAIEEFSADATRFSLADAGDGVDDANFVFETANAAILRLTKELTWFEETLDAESSMRTGPPSIYADRVFANEINIAVKTTEQNYSNYMFREALKTGFYDLQAARDEYRLSCGASGFNRDLVRRFMDVQTRLLAPICPHYAEFIWREILKKDGFVVKAGWPTADAPDLTLKSANKYLQDSIVLIRKLLQKQLSGSKKGNKKGAPVVVPTEIKFTCLVYVNEQFDGWKAECLKILQNSFNEDSRTFAPDSEIMAALQQSSVGQSSDFKRTQKLCMPFLRFKKDEAIALGAQALNLRLPFGEIEVLRENLDSIKRQIGSKEVVDVEILSAADADSLAKAGSHASLLRDNPPSPGSPTAVFLPM
;
A
#
# COMPACT_ATOMS: atom_id res chain seq x y z
N MET A 1 -14.91 35.38 -13.50
CA MET A 1 -14.94 36.23 -12.30
C MET A 1 -13.55 36.28 -11.71
N SER A 2 -13.05 37.48 -11.42
CA SER A 2 -11.78 37.71 -10.71
C SER A 2 -11.93 37.48 -9.20
N ARG A 3 -10.83 37.58 -8.45
CA ARG A 3 -10.87 37.59 -6.98
C ARG A 3 -11.64 38.79 -6.39
N SER A 4 -11.69 39.92 -7.09
CA SER A 4 -12.48 41.10 -6.69
C SER A 4 -13.98 40.95 -6.95
N GLY A 5 -14.40 39.85 -7.60
CA GLY A 5 -15.79 39.63 -8.00
C GLY A 5 -16.17 40.34 -9.30
N ASP A 6 -15.19 40.83 -10.07
CA ASP A 6 -15.44 41.45 -11.37
C ASP A 6 -15.51 40.39 -12.48
N GLU A 7 -16.32 40.65 -13.50
CA GLU A 7 -16.30 39.85 -14.72
C GLU A 7 -15.02 40.16 -15.52
N CYS A 8 -14.25 39.12 -15.87
CA CYS A 8 -13.01 39.29 -16.61
C CYS A 8 -13.30 39.41 -18.10
N VAL A 9 -12.65 40.36 -18.76
CA VAL A 9 -12.70 40.56 -20.21
C VAL A 9 -11.34 40.30 -20.84
N VAL A 10 -11.31 40.00 -22.14
CA VAL A 10 -10.08 39.98 -22.91
C VAL A 10 -9.70 41.42 -23.25
N ALA A 11 -8.48 41.82 -22.93
CA ALA A 11 -7.97 43.14 -23.21
C ALA A 11 -6.66 43.04 -23.99
N LEU A 12 -6.48 43.95 -24.96
CA LEU A 12 -5.22 44.16 -25.63
C LEU A 12 -4.50 45.32 -24.91
N THR A 13 -3.49 44.98 -24.13
CA THR A 13 -2.75 45.93 -23.28
C THR A 13 -1.26 45.63 -23.32
N ASP A 14 -0.45 46.65 -23.11
CA ASP A 14 0.99 46.47 -22.93
C ASP A 14 1.25 45.68 -21.63
N GLN A 15 1.97 44.57 -21.74
CA GLN A 15 2.26 43.69 -20.60
C GLN A 15 3.58 42.94 -20.83
N TRP A 16 4.34 42.72 -19.77
CA TRP A 16 5.45 41.77 -19.79
C TRP A 16 4.91 40.33 -19.74
N TYR A 17 5.48 39.46 -20.56
CA TYR A 17 5.10 38.05 -20.64
C TYR A 17 6.32 37.15 -20.79
N ILE A 18 6.16 35.89 -20.34
CA ILE A 18 7.13 34.81 -20.53
C ILE A 18 6.70 33.99 -21.75
N THR A 19 7.65 33.66 -22.62
CA THR A 19 7.43 32.99 -23.93
C THR A 19 7.56 31.47 -23.86
N TYR A 20 6.76 30.81 -23.02
CA TYR A 20 6.80 29.34 -22.90
C TYR A 20 6.49 28.57 -24.21
N GLY A 21 5.90 29.24 -25.21
CA GLY A 21 5.62 28.67 -26.52
C GLY A 21 6.82 28.56 -27.47
N GLU A 22 8.01 28.99 -27.07
CA GLU A 22 9.22 28.83 -27.89
C GLU A 22 9.59 27.36 -28.07
N SER A 23 9.75 26.93 -29.33
CA SER A 23 9.96 25.53 -29.69
C SER A 23 11.21 24.92 -29.03
N GLU A 24 12.31 25.68 -28.97
CA GLU A 24 13.58 25.21 -28.37
C GLU A 24 13.43 25.00 -26.86
N TRP A 25 12.78 25.94 -26.16
CA TRP A 25 12.55 25.83 -24.73
C TRP A 25 11.57 24.71 -24.40
N LYS A 26 10.47 24.61 -25.16
CA LYS A 26 9.52 23.50 -25.02
C LYS A 26 10.21 22.15 -25.19
N GLN A 27 11.13 22.00 -26.14
CA GLN A 27 11.86 20.75 -26.37
C GLN A 27 12.72 20.36 -25.15
N LEU A 28 13.41 21.30 -24.50
CA LEU A 28 14.16 21.04 -23.27
C LEU A 28 13.24 20.60 -22.13
N THR A 29 12.07 21.25 -22.02
CA THR A 29 11.05 20.93 -21.02
C THR A 29 10.43 19.56 -21.25
N ASP A 30 10.14 19.18 -22.51
CA ASP A 30 9.69 17.84 -22.90
C ASP A 30 10.76 16.78 -22.56
N GLU A 31 12.04 17.05 -22.84
CA GLU A 31 13.15 16.18 -22.46
C GLU A 31 13.22 15.98 -20.94
N CYS A 32 13.11 17.06 -20.17
CA CYS A 32 13.06 16.98 -18.72
C CYS A 32 11.90 16.09 -18.25
N LEU A 33 10.67 16.36 -18.73
CA LEU A 33 9.46 15.60 -18.35
C LEU A 33 9.57 14.10 -18.65
N SER A 34 10.22 13.74 -19.77
CA SER A 34 10.41 12.35 -20.18
C SER A 34 11.24 11.52 -19.20
N ASN A 35 12.18 12.18 -18.49
CA ASN A 35 13.08 11.54 -17.54
C ASN A 35 12.57 11.58 -16.08
N MET A 36 11.45 12.25 -15.82
CA MET A 36 10.90 12.43 -14.47
C MET A 36 10.00 11.27 -14.02
N SER A 37 10.01 11.02 -12.72
CA SER A 37 9.00 10.17 -12.05
C SER A 37 7.74 10.97 -11.70
N LEU A 38 6.59 10.54 -12.22
CA LEU A 38 5.29 11.21 -12.02
C LEU A 38 4.27 10.37 -11.24
N TYR A 39 4.65 9.14 -10.86
CA TYR A 39 3.91 8.15 -10.05
C TYR A 39 2.55 7.68 -10.60
N HIS A 40 1.85 8.48 -11.40
CA HIS A 40 0.56 8.19 -12.03
C HIS A 40 0.53 8.69 -13.47
N ASP A 41 -0.06 7.91 -14.39
CA ASP A 41 -0.13 8.24 -15.82
C ASP A 41 -1.01 9.47 -16.08
N GLU A 42 -2.05 9.69 -15.27
CA GLU A 42 -2.91 10.87 -15.36
C GLU A 42 -2.13 12.16 -15.11
N THR A 43 -1.12 12.12 -14.23
CA THR A 43 -0.24 13.26 -13.98
C THR A 43 0.62 13.55 -15.21
N ARG A 44 1.16 12.51 -15.85
CA ARG A 44 1.94 12.64 -17.10
C ARG A 44 1.11 13.26 -18.22
N HIS A 45 -0.07 12.71 -18.48
CA HIS A 45 -0.98 13.26 -19.48
C HIS A 45 -1.38 14.70 -19.18
N GLY A 46 -1.52 15.07 -17.90
CA GLY A 46 -1.78 16.44 -17.49
C GLY A 46 -0.66 17.42 -17.90
N PHE A 47 0.60 17.04 -17.68
CA PHE A 47 1.75 17.84 -18.12
C PHE A 47 1.85 17.91 -19.65
N GLU A 48 1.77 16.77 -20.34
CA GLU A 48 1.85 16.70 -21.80
C GLU A 48 0.75 17.54 -22.47
N HIS A 49 -0.46 17.48 -21.93
CA HIS A 49 -1.57 18.32 -22.38
C HIS A 49 -1.23 19.81 -22.22
N THR A 50 -0.72 20.23 -21.05
CA THR A 50 -0.35 21.64 -20.82
C THR A 50 0.80 22.11 -21.69
N LEU A 51 1.85 21.30 -21.86
CA LEU A 51 2.95 21.60 -22.78
C LEU A 51 2.47 21.74 -24.23
N GLY A 52 1.40 21.04 -24.61
CA GLY A 52 0.82 21.10 -25.95
C GLY A 52 0.14 22.44 -26.30
N TRP A 53 -0.39 23.18 -25.33
CA TRP A 53 -1.11 24.45 -25.59
C TRP A 53 -0.50 25.69 -24.94
N LEU A 54 0.41 25.54 -23.98
CA LEU A 54 1.02 26.68 -23.29
C LEU A 54 1.86 27.52 -24.27
N ASN A 55 1.64 28.83 -24.25
CA ASN A 55 2.33 29.78 -25.13
C ASN A 55 2.85 30.98 -24.33
N GLN A 56 2.26 32.16 -24.47
CA GLN A 56 2.65 33.34 -23.72
C GLN A 56 1.93 33.39 -22.38
N TRP A 57 2.67 33.64 -21.29
CA TRP A 57 2.10 33.84 -19.96
C TRP A 57 2.39 35.25 -19.47
N ALA A 58 1.34 36.03 -19.26
CA ALA A 58 1.46 37.43 -18.91
C ALA A 58 1.81 37.58 -17.41
N CYS A 59 3.06 37.97 -17.11
CA CYS A 59 3.67 37.86 -15.78
C CYS A 59 3.69 39.17 -14.98
N SER A 60 3.44 40.33 -15.61
CA SER A 60 3.39 41.62 -14.91
C SER A 60 2.00 41.99 -14.38
N ARG A 61 1.96 42.69 -13.24
CA ARG A 61 0.75 43.26 -12.61
C ARG A 61 1.03 44.68 -12.11
N SER A 62 0.02 45.55 -12.14
CA SER A 62 0.13 46.94 -11.64
C SER A 62 -0.39 47.14 -10.21
N PHE A 63 -1.03 46.12 -9.63
CA PHE A 63 -1.64 46.18 -8.29
C PHE A 63 -1.50 44.84 -7.55
N GLY A 64 -1.27 44.91 -6.25
CA GLY A 64 -1.11 43.75 -5.37
C GLY A 64 0.17 43.81 -4.55
N LEU A 65 0.55 42.67 -3.98
CA LEU A 65 1.83 42.43 -3.32
C LEU A 65 2.72 41.58 -4.23
N GLY A 66 4.04 41.71 -4.10
CA GLY A 66 5.01 40.93 -4.85
C GLY A 66 6.34 41.67 -5.01
N THR A 67 7.22 41.12 -5.83
CA THR A 67 8.51 41.72 -6.19
C THR A 67 8.34 42.60 -7.42
N ARG A 68 8.97 43.79 -7.44
CA ARG A 68 8.97 44.68 -8.62
C ARG A 68 9.86 44.12 -9.72
N ILE A 69 9.49 44.34 -10.98
CA ILE A 69 10.35 44.02 -12.12
C ILE A 69 11.56 44.96 -12.08
N PRO A 70 12.81 44.46 -12.05
CA PRO A 70 13.98 45.29 -11.74
C PRO A 70 14.32 46.32 -12.82
N TRP A 71 13.90 46.12 -14.07
CA TRP A 71 14.07 47.09 -15.16
C TRP A 71 12.82 47.94 -15.43
N ASP A 72 11.70 47.65 -14.77
CA ASP A 72 10.43 48.35 -14.95
C ASP A 72 9.59 48.30 -13.67
N GLU A 73 10.01 49.12 -12.70
CA GLU A 73 9.45 49.12 -11.35
C GLU A 73 7.97 49.52 -11.28
N GLN A 74 7.37 49.99 -12.38
CA GLN A 74 5.91 50.22 -12.46
C GLN A 74 5.12 48.91 -12.26
N PHE A 75 5.72 47.78 -12.61
CA PHE A 75 5.08 46.47 -12.56
C PHE A 75 5.64 45.59 -11.43
N LEU A 76 4.76 44.77 -10.87
CA LEU A 76 5.05 43.65 -9.98
C LEU A 76 5.01 42.35 -10.77
N VAL A 77 5.83 41.37 -10.35
CA VAL A 77 5.74 39.98 -10.82
C VAL A 77 4.55 39.30 -10.16
N GLU A 78 3.74 38.58 -10.94
CA GLU A 78 2.61 37.83 -10.44
C GLU A 78 3.01 36.50 -9.79
N SER A 79 2.15 36.02 -8.89
CA SER A 79 2.44 34.91 -7.97
C SER A 79 2.82 33.56 -8.59
N LEU A 80 2.39 33.26 -9.82
CA LEU A 80 2.75 32.01 -10.50
C LEU A 80 4.08 32.12 -11.26
N SER A 81 4.63 33.32 -11.40
CA SER A 81 5.88 33.60 -12.10
C SER A 81 7.07 33.74 -11.15
N ASP A 82 6.87 34.27 -9.94
CA ASP A 82 7.92 34.39 -8.90
C ASP A 82 8.07 33.12 -8.02
N SER A 83 7.28 32.09 -8.28
CA SER A 83 7.23 30.86 -7.48
C SER A 83 7.79 29.64 -8.22
N THR A 84 8.60 29.81 -9.26
CA THR A 84 8.99 28.71 -10.15
C THR A 84 10.32 28.03 -9.79
N ILE A 85 11.29 28.75 -9.23
CA ILE A 85 12.63 28.24 -8.89
C ILE A 85 13.06 28.48 -7.43
N TYR A 86 12.14 28.94 -6.59
CA TYR A 86 12.40 29.29 -5.19
C TYR A 86 12.91 28.12 -4.32
N MET A 87 12.81 26.88 -4.81
CA MET A 87 13.37 25.70 -4.12
C MET A 87 14.89 25.78 -4.04
N ALA A 88 15.56 26.40 -5.01
CA ALA A 88 16.99 26.69 -4.94
C ALA A 88 17.31 27.63 -3.76
N TYR A 89 16.45 28.63 -3.51
CA TYR A 89 16.59 29.55 -2.38
C TYR A 89 16.56 28.82 -1.03
N TYR A 90 15.75 27.76 -0.88
CA TYR A 90 15.71 26.98 0.36
C TYR A 90 17.06 26.42 0.78
N THR A 91 17.91 26.06 -0.18
CA THR A 91 19.24 25.48 0.10
C THR A 91 20.16 26.45 0.83
N ILE A 92 19.97 27.76 0.67
CA ILE A 92 20.84 28.77 1.27
C ILE A 92 20.10 29.75 2.20
N ALA A 93 18.78 29.68 2.30
CA ALA A 93 17.97 30.62 3.08
C ALA A 93 18.45 30.75 4.53
N HIS A 94 18.95 29.66 5.12
CA HIS A 94 19.47 29.64 6.49
C HIS A 94 20.77 30.44 6.67
N TYR A 95 21.58 30.64 5.62
CA TYR A 95 22.71 31.57 5.65
C TYR A 95 22.28 33.03 5.54
N LEU A 96 21.18 33.29 4.85
CA LEU A 96 20.73 34.64 4.53
C LEU A 96 19.82 35.22 5.61
N GLN A 97 18.86 34.43 6.09
CA GLN A 97 17.76 34.90 6.94
C GLN A 97 17.94 34.57 8.42
N ASN A 98 18.85 33.65 8.79
CA ASN A 98 19.06 33.22 10.17
C ASN A 98 17.75 32.83 10.91
N ASN A 99 16.86 32.10 10.23
CA ASN A 99 15.51 31.72 10.69
C ASN A 99 14.53 32.88 10.95
N ASP A 100 14.87 34.12 10.60
CA ASP A 100 13.92 35.22 10.55
C ASP A 100 13.13 35.16 9.24
N MET A 101 11.86 34.77 9.35
CA MET A 101 10.93 34.66 8.22
C MET A 101 10.81 35.97 7.41
N TYR A 102 11.01 37.13 8.04
CA TYR A 102 10.90 38.43 7.37
C TYR A 102 12.25 38.96 6.86
N GLY A 103 13.37 38.30 7.17
CA GLY A 103 14.71 38.73 6.78
C GLY A 103 15.11 40.11 7.32
N THR A 104 14.54 40.51 8.46
CA THR A 104 14.76 41.82 9.11
C THR A 104 15.93 41.80 10.09
N SER A 105 16.29 40.63 10.62
CA SER A 105 17.43 40.46 11.51
C SER A 105 18.74 40.78 10.80
N GLU A 106 19.71 41.33 11.55
CA GLU A 106 21.04 41.59 10.99
C GLU A 106 21.72 40.26 10.63
N SER A 107 21.86 40.03 9.32
CA SER A 107 22.62 38.93 8.76
C SER A 107 24.04 39.36 8.42
N SER A 108 24.97 38.40 8.40
CA SER A 108 26.34 38.62 7.91
C SER A 108 26.40 39.02 6.43
N ILE A 109 25.33 38.76 5.67
CA ILE A 109 25.19 39.15 4.27
C ILE A 109 24.03 40.14 4.16
N LYS A 110 24.29 41.33 3.64
CA LYS A 110 23.27 42.34 3.40
C LYS A 110 22.54 42.04 2.08
N PRO A 111 21.22 42.30 1.98
CA PRO A 111 20.46 42.06 0.75
C PRO A 111 21.07 42.72 -0.50
N GLN A 112 21.63 43.93 -0.36
CA GLN A 112 22.23 44.68 -1.48
C GLN A 112 23.53 44.05 -2.01
N GLN A 113 24.14 43.12 -1.27
CA GLN A 113 25.36 42.42 -1.70
C GLN A 113 25.05 41.21 -2.61
N LEU A 114 23.79 40.80 -2.71
CA LEU A 114 23.36 39.65 -3.51
C LEU A 114 23.05 40.08 -4.96
N THR A 115 24.11 40.35 -5.71
CA THR A 115 24.06 40.75 -7.13
C THR A 115 23.91 39.53 -8.05
N ASP A 116 23.61 39.77 -9.33
CA ASP A 116 23.52 38.70 -10.35
C ASP A 116 24.79 37.84 -10.41
N ASP A 117 25.98 38.43 -10.38
CA ASP A 117 27.26 37.68 -10.32
C ASP A 117 27.35 36.73 -9.10
N VAL A 118 26.80 37.15 -7.95
CA VAL A 118 26.78 36.32 -6.73
C VAL A 118 25.82 35.15 -6.92
N TRP A 119 24.64 35.40 -7.46
CA TRP A 119 23.67 34.35 -7.77
C TRP A 119 24.18 33.36 -8.80
N ASP A 120 24.81 33.84 -9.87
CA ASP A 120 25.41 33.01 -10.91
C ASP A 120 26.54 32.13 -10.38
N TYR A 121 27.38 32.66 -9.48
CA TYR A 121 28.43 31.87 -8.84
C TYR A 121 27.87 30.69 -8.03
N ILE A 122 26.81 30.95 -7.25
CA ILE A 122 26.18 29.97 -6.35
C ILE A 122 25.43 28.91 -7.15
N PHE A 123 24.61 29.33 -8.12
CA PHE A 123 23.61 28.47 -8.75
C PHE A 123 23.94 28.04 -10.19
N CYS A 124 24.57 28.90 -10.97
CA CYS A 124 24.78 28.70 -12.42
C CYS A 124 26.21 28.28 -12.77
N GLY A 125 27.08 28.09 -11.76
CA GLY A 125 28.49 27.75 -11.99
C GLY A 125 29.34 28.90 -12.53
N GLY A 126 28.88 30.14 -12.36
CA GLY A 126 29.61 31.35 -12.75
C GLY A 126 30.96 31.51 -12.03
N PRO A 127 31.83 32.41 -12.53
CA PRO A 127 33.10 32.73 -11.88
C PRO A 127 32.88 33.42 -10.53
N PHE A 128 33.91 33.43 -9.67
CA PHE A 128 33.82 34.15 -8.39
C PHE A 128 33.58 35.66 -8.64
N PRO A 129 32.62 36.31 -7.94
CA PRO A 129 32.27 37.71 -8.19
C PRO A 129 33.45 38.64 -7.90
N LYS A 130 33.74 39.57 -8.83
CA LYS A 130 34.90 40.48 -8.69
C LYS A 130 34.66 41.61 -7.69
N SER A 131 33.41 42.02 -7.52
CA SER A 131 33.00 43.19 -6.72
C SER A 131 32.07 42.77 -5.58
N THR A 132 32.51 41.81 -4.76
CA THR A 132 31.77 41.36 -3.58
C THR A 132 32.61 41.52 -2.31
N ASP A 133 31.99 42.04 -1.26
CA ASP A 133 32.57 42.07 0.10
C ASP A 133 32.13 40.84 0.91
N ILE A 134 31.36 39.92 0.32
CA ILE A 134 30.97 38.66 0.96
C ILE A 134 32.22 37.77 1.01
N SER A 135 32.51 37.22 2.19
CA SER A 135 33.68 36.34 2.35
C SER A 135 33.59 35.13 1.41
N SER A 136 34.73 34.77 0.80
CA SER A 136 34.81 33.63 -0.13
C SER A 136 34.34 32.33 0.49
N SER A 137 34.69 32.09 1.77
CA SER A 137 34.27 30.90 2.51
C SER A 137 32.74 30.78 2.64
N VAL A 138 32.03 31.90 2.78
CA VAL A 138 30.56 31.90 2.88
C VAL A 138 29.91 31.64 1.52
N LEU A 139 30.41 32.27 0.45
CA LEU A 139 29.94 32.00 -0.92
C LEU A 139 30.16 30.53 -1.32
N GLU A 140 31.33 29.98 -0.99
CA GLU A 140 31.65 28.59 -1.28
C GLU A 140 30.74 27.62 -0.51
N LYS A 141 30.44 27.89 0.77
CA LYS A 141 29.49 27.10 1.55
C LYS A 141 28.08 27.11 0.95
N MET A 142 27.58 28.28 0.56
CA MET A 142 26.27 28.41 -0.08
C MET A 142 26.20 27.63 -1.40
N LYS A 143 27.27 27.72 -2.22
CA LYS A 143 27.39 26.94 -3.45
C LYS A 143 27.40 25.44 -3.20
N LEU A 144 28.19 24.98 -2.23
CA LEU A 144 28.28 23.56 -1.87
C LEU A 144 26.95 23.01 -1.34
N GLU A 145 26.21 23.81 -0.56
CA GLU A 145 24.88 23.43 -0.07
C GLU A 145 23.88 23.30 -1.21
N PHE A 146 23.87 24.24 -2.15
CA PHE A 146 23.06 24.09 -3.36
C PHE A 146 23.45 22.83 -4.16
N GLU A 147 24.74 22.66 -4.48
CA GLU A 147 25.21 21.50 -5.28
C GLU A 147 25.01 20.15 -4.56
N TYR A 148 24.92 20.14 -3.23
CA TYR A 148 24.62 18.93 -2.45
C TYR A 148 23.13 18.59 -2.48
N TRP A 149 22.25 19.57 -2.25
CA TRP A 149 20.80 19.36 -2.13
C TRP A 149 20.04 19.37 -3.45
N TYR A 150 20.58 20.00 -4.50
CA TYR A 150 19.93 20.11 -5.80
C TYR A 150 20.43 19.04 -6.78
N PRO A 151 19.57 18.48 -7.66
CA PRO A 151 18.16 18.82 -7.88
C PRO A 151 17.25 18.37 -6.75
N PHE A 152 16.06 18.98 -6.63
CA PHE A 152 15.06 18.43 -5.72
C PHE A 152 14.58 17.05 -6.20
N ASP A 153 14.50 16.10 -5.27
CA ASP A 153 14.10 14.73 -5.56
C ASP A 153 12.59 14.59 -5.81
N LEU A 154 11.78 15.33 -5.04
CA LEU A 154 10.33 15.25 -5.09
C LEU A 154 9.67 16.59 -4.81
N ARG A 155 8.64 16.90 -5.58
CA ARG A 155 7.67 17.95 -5.26
C ARG A 155 6.25 17.40 -5.22
N VAL A 156 5.57 17.60 -4.08
CA VAL A 156 4.19 17.17 -3.84
C VAL A 156 3.21 18.32 -4.00
N SER A 157 2.08 18.08 -4.67
CA SER A 157 1.10 19.14 -4.95
C SER A 157 -0.30 18.59 -5.31
N GLY A 158 -1.32 19.43 -5.17
CA GLY A 158 -2.62 19.18 -5.79
C GLY A 158 -2.56 19.22 -7.32
N LYS A 159 -3.43 18.44 -7.98
CA LYS A 159 -3.55 18.34 -9.44
C LYS A 159 -3.90 19.66 -10.13
N ASP A 160 -4.49 20.61 -9.41
CA ASP A 160 -4.84 21.94 -9.90
C ASP A 160 -3.62 22.79 -10.31
N LEU A 161 -2.44 22.47 -9.77
CA LEU A 161 -1.21 23.17 -10.08
C LEU A 161 -0.45 22.62 -11.30
N ILE A 162 -0.87 21.48 -11.87
CA ILE A 162 -0.22 20.87 -13.03
C ILE A 162 -0.24 21.85 -14.21
N GLN A 163 -1.40 22.42 -14.52
CA GLN A 163 -1.60 23.24 -15.71
C GLN A 163 -1.00 24.64 -15.64
N ASN A 164 -0.34 24.98 -14.53
CA ASN A 164 0.25 26.29 -14.29
C ASN A 164 1.58 26.13 -13.56
N HIS A 165 1.62 26.39 -12.25
CA HIS A 165 2.78 26.39 -11.37
C HIS A 165 3.78 25.26 -11.62
N LEU A 166 3.34 23.99 -11.67
CA LEU A 166 4.27 22.86 -11.82
C LEU A 166 4.88 22.84 -13.22
N THR A 167 4.10 23.18 -14.25
CA THR A 167 4.62 23.31 -15.62
C THR A 167 5.55 24.52 -15.73
N PHE A 168 5.22 25.66 -15.13
CA PHE A 168 6.06 26.85 -15.12
C PHE A 168 7.38 26.59 -14.37
N CYS A 169 7.31 25.87 -13.25
CA CYS A 169 8.46 25.38 -12.52
C CYS A 169 9.38 24.58 -13.45
N LEU A 170 8.83 23.63 -14.23
CA LEU A 170 9.63 22.85 -15.18
C LEU A 170 10.31 23.72 -16.24
N TYR A 171 9.57 24.62 -16.89
CA TYR A 171 10.14 25.55 -17.87
C TYR A 171 11.26 26.41 -17.26
N ASN A 172 11.04 27.05 -16.12
CA ASN A 172 12.05 27.93 -15.55
C ASN A 172 13.29 27.15 -15.08
N HIS A 173 13.13 25.90 -14.63
CA HIS A 173 14.28 25.05 -14.33
C HIS A 173 15.10 24.70 -15.58
N THR A 174 14.46 24.38 -16.70
CA THR A 174 15.16 24.05 -17.95
C THR A 174 15.81 25.27 -18.62
N ALA A 175 15.32 26.48 -18.33
CA ALA A 175 15.93 27.72 -18.78
C ALA A 175 17.16 28.14 -17.97
N ILE A 176 17.12 27.99 -16.63
CA ILE A 176 18.14 28.54 -15.74
C ILE A 176 19.24 27.52 -15.40
N PHE A 177 18.85 26.27 -15.13
CA PHE A 177 19.76 25.29 -14.55
C PHE A 177 20.29 24.28 -15.58
N PRO A 178 21.53 23.79 -15.40
CA PRO A 178 22.04 22.69 -16.22
C PRO A 178 21.23 21.41 -15.97
N LYS A 179 21.25 20.48 -16.95
CA LYS A 179 20.46 19.22 -16.90
C LYS A 179 20.60 18.42 -15.60
N ARG A 180 21.79 18.44 -14.98
CA ARG A 180 22.06 17.73 -13.71
C ARG A 180 21.22 18.25 -12.54
N HIS A 181 20.71 19.48 -12.63
CA HIS A 181 19.93 20.19 -11.61
C HIS A 181 18.45 20.30 -11.98
N TRP A 182 18.01 19.59 -13.03
CA TRP A 182 16.60 19.52 -13.39
C TRP A 182 15.78 18.71 -12.38
N PRO A 183 14.50 19.05 -12.15
CA PRO A 183 13.59 18.33 -11.27
C PRO A 183 13.57 16.81 -11.50
N ARG A 184 13.54 16.02 -10.43
CA ARG A 184 13.52 14.54 -10.54
C ARG A 184 12.12 13.92 -10.52
N GLY A 185 11.19 14.48 -9.76
CA GLY A 185 9.83 13.94 -9.70
C GLY A 185 8.77 14.88 -9.14
N TYR A 186 7.54 14.66 -9.60
CA TYR A 186 6.34 15.29 -9.06
C TYR A 186 5.37 14.23 -8.61
N ARG A 187 4.80 14.38 -7.42
CA ARG A 187 3.68 13.55 -6.96
C ARG A 187 2.45 14.43 -6.80
N CYS A 188 1.47 14.21 -7.67
CA CYS A 188 0.20 14.93 -7.63
C CYS A 188 -0.88 14.13 -6.88
N ASN A 189 -1.73 14.84 -6.15
CA ASN A 189 -2.90 14.28 -5.46
C ASN A 189 -4.18 15.04 -5.85
N GLY A 190 -5.34 14.42 -5.64
CA GLY A 190 -6.62 15.11 -5.79
C GLY A 190 -6.89 16.15 -4.71
N HIS A 191 -8.02 16.84 -4.81
CA HIS A 191 -8.44 17.76 -3.76
C HIS A 191 -8.87 16.97 -2.52
N LEU A 192 -8.68 17.57 -1.35
CA LEU A 192 -9.18 16.98 -0.11
C LEU A 192 -10.68 17.27 0.05
N MET A 193 -11.47 16.22 0.19
CA MET A 193 -12.86 16.25 0.65
C MET A 193 -12.92 16.05 2.17
N LEU A 194 -14.03 16.49 2.76
CA LEU A 194 -14.31 16.33 4.18
C LEU A 194 -15.66 15.64 4.34
N ASN A 195 -15.64 14.43 4.92
CA ASN A 195 -16.81 13.55 5.04
C ASN A 195 -17.55 13.35 3.71
N SER A 196 -16.79 13.11 2.63
CA SER A 196 -17.27 12.90 1.26
C SER A 196 -17.92 14.13 0.60
N GLU A 197 -17.79 15.30 1.22
CA GLU A 197 -18.29 16.56 0.68
C GLU A 197 -17.14 17.54 0.39
N LYS A 198 -17.36 18.45 -0.56
CA LYS A 198 -16.39 19.51 -0.87
C LYS A 198 -16.21 20.43 0.34
N MET A 199 -14.96 20.68 0.72
CA MET A 199 -14.67 21.62 1.79
C MET A 199 -15.07 23.05 1.38
N SER A 200 -15.97 23.66 2.14
CA SER A 200 -16.41 25.04 1.94
C SER A 200 -16.75 25.72 3.26
N LYS A 201 -16.24 26.94 3.44
CA LYS A 201 -16.61 27.78 4.60
C LYS A 201 -18.09 28.14 4.59
N SER A 202 -18.71 28.30 3.41
CA SER A 202 -20.11 28.73 3.30
C SER A 202 -21.12 27.65 3.69
N THR A 203 -20.79 26.38 3.53
CA THR A 203 -21.66 25.24 3.93
C THR A 203 -21.43 24.82 5.38
N GLY A 204 -20.45 25.41 6.07
CA GLY A 204 -20.00 24.97 7.39
C GLY A 204 -19.13 23.69 7.36
N ASN A 205 -19.01 23.04 6.20
CA ASN A 205 -18.16 21.86 6.02
C ASN A 205 -16.70 22.29 5.76
N PHE A 206 -16.05 22.77 6.81
CA PHE A 206 -14.66 23.22 6.77
C PHE A 206 -13.94 22.89 8.07
N ARG A 207 -12.67 22.53 7.96
CA ARG A 207 -11.77 22.33 9.09
C ARG A 207 -10.41 22.92 8.79
N THR A 208 -9.88 23.68 9.74
CA THR A 208 -8.47 24.06 9.75
C THR A 208 -7.61 22.94 10.32
N ILE A 209 -6.32 22.94 9.99
CA ILE A 209 -5.35 21.98 10.56
C ILE A 209 -5.32 22.06 12.09
N ARG A 210 -5.35 23.28 12.66
CA ARG A 210 -5.37 23.50 14.12
C ARG A 210 -6.59 22.83 14.77
N GLN A 211 -7.78 23.06 14.21
CA GLN A 211 -9.01 22.46 14.73
C GLN A 211 -8.96 20.93 14.65
N ALA A 212 -8.47 20.37 13.54
CA ALA A 212 -8.34 18.91 13.40
C ALA A 212 -7.37 18.32 14.46
N ILE A 213 -6.24 18.99 14.71
CA ILE A 213 -5.27 18.56 15.74
C ILE A 213 -5.87 18.67 17.15
N GLU A 214 -6.59 19.74 17.46
CA GLU A 214 -7.25 19.93 18.76
C GLU A 214 -8.36 18.89 19.00
N GLU A 215 -9.09 18.52 17.94
CA GLU A 215 -10.20 17.56 18.01
C GLU A 215 -9.72 16.10 18.05
N PHE A 216 -8.73 15.74 17.23
CA PHE A 216 -8.34 14.34 17.03
C PHE A 216 -6.93 13.99 17.54
N SER A 217 -6.11 14.95 17.96
CA SER A 217 -4.65 14.88 18.07
C SER A 217 -3.92 14.93 16.71
N ALA A 218 -2.62 15.26 16.76
CA ALA A 218 -1.76 15.29 15.59
C ALA A 218 -1.64 13.91 14.93
N ASP A 219 -1.49 12.84 15.71
CA ASP A 219 -1.25 11.50 15.16
C ASP A 219 -2.51 10.88 14.55
N ALA A 220 -3.68 11.04 15.16
CA ALA A 220 -4.90 10.52 14.55
C ALA A 220 -5.30 11.33 13.31
N THR A 221 -5.02 12.65 13.29
CA THR A 221 -5.19 13.47 12.08
C THR A 221 -4.28 12.97 10.96
N ARG A 222 -2.98 12.74 11.23
CA ARG A 222 -2.03 12.20 10.25
C ARG A 222 -2.40 10.80 9.79
N PHE A 223 -2.87 9.95 10.70
CA PHE A 223 -3.37 8.60 10.40
C PHE A 223 -4.53 8.67 9.41
N SER A 224 -5.54 9.51 9.68
CA SER A 224 -6.69 9.69 8.78
C SER A 224 -6.29 10.31 7.44
N LEU A 225 -5.32 11.23 7.41
CA LEU A 225 -4.78 11.79 6.18
C LEU A 225 -4.01 10.74 5.34
N ALA A 226 -3.28 9.82 5.98
CA ALA A 226 -2.63 8.72 5.29
C ALA A 226 -3.68 7.75 4.69
N ASP A 227 -4.82 7.55 5.35
CA ASP A 227 -5.91 6.70 4.84
C ASP A 227 -6.77 7.40 3.76
N ALA A 228 -6.67 8.72 3.61
CA ALA A 228 -7.59 9.53 2.80
C ALA A 228 -7.54 9.23 1.29
N GLY A 229 -6.37 8.84 0.76
CA GLY A 229 -6.21 8.45 -0.64
C GLY A 229 -4.80 8.71 -1.19
N ASP A 230 -4.32 7.79 -2.04
CA ASP A 230 -2.97 7.84 -2.65
C ASP A 230 -2.99 8.28 -4.13
N GLY A 231 -4.16 8.41 -4.74
CA GLY A 231 -4.30 8.69 -6.18
C GLY A 231 -4.41 10.17 -6.55
N VAL A 232 -4.71 10.42 -7.82
CA VAL A 232 -5.05 11.74 -8.38
C VAL A 232 -6.55 12.06 -8.20
N ASP A 233 -7.35 11.05 -7.90
CA ASP A 233 -8.73 11.22 -7.44
C ASP A 233 -8.76 11.99 -6.11
N ASP A 234 -9.90 12.66 -5.86
CA ASP A 234 -10.07 13.46 -4.66
C ASP A 234 -10.01 12.57 -3.41
N ALA A 235 -9.07 12.89 -2.52
CA ALA A 235 -8.88 12.20 -1.26
C ALA A 235 -9.97 12.59 -0.27
N ASN A 236 -10.28 11.74 0.71
CA ASN A 236 -11.37 11.99 1.65
C ASN A 236 -10.92 11.91 3.11
N PHE A 237 -10.95 13.03 3.81
CA PHE A 237 -10.76 13.05 5.26
C PHE A 237 -12.10 12.75 5.96
N VAL A 238 -12.16 11.65 6.69
CA VAL A 238 -13.38 11.17 7.35
C VAL A 238 -13.21 11.23 8.87
N PHE A 239 -14.13 11.89 9.59
CA PHE A 239 -14.06 12.03 11.04
C PHE A 239 -14.19 10.69 11.76
N GLU A 240 -15.01 9.78 11.25
CA GLU A 240 -15.14 8.43 11.77
C GLU A 240 -13.80 7.68 11.72
N THR A 241 -13.02 7.86 10.65
CA THR A 241 -11.67 7.28 10.52
C THR A 241 -10.72 7.89 11.55
N ALA A 242 -10.74 9.21 11.75
CA ALA A 242 -9.90 9.87 12.76
C ALA A 242 -10.25 9.41 14.18
N ASN A 243 -11.55 9.33 14.53
CA ASN A 243 -12.01 8.80 15.82
C ASN A 243 -11.63 7.31 15.99
N ALA A 244 -11.78 6.50 14.94
CA ALA A 244 -11.36 5.11 14.97
C ALA A 244 -9.85 4.98 15.15
N ALA A 245 -9.04 5.87 14.56
CA ALA A 245 -7.60 5.89 14.75
C ALA A 245 -7.22 6.14 16.21
N ILE A 246 -7.87 7.09 16.90
CA ILE A 246 -7.66 7.32 18.34
C ILE A 246 -7.92 6.01 19.12
N LEU A 247 -9.08 5.38 18.89
CA LEU A 247 -9.44 4.14 19.57
C LEU A 247 -8.46 2.99 19.27
N ARG A 248 -7.98 2.89 18.03
CA ARG A 248 -7.04 1.84 17.61
C ARG A 248 -5.68 2.03 18.24
N LEU A 249 -5.12 3.24 18.18
CA LEU A 249 -3.81 3.54 18.75
C LEU A 249 -3.82 3.34 20.28
N THR A 250 -4.86 3.80 20.97
CA THR A 250 -4.98 3.60 22.42
C THR A 250 -5.16 2.13 22.79
N LYS A 251 -5.99 1.37 22.07
CA LYS A 251 -6.14 -0.08 22.31
C LYS A 251 -4.85 -0.84 22.06
N GLU A 252 -4.10 -0.46 21.03
CA GLU A 252 -2.83 -1.08 20.71
C GLU A 252 -1.78 -0.77 21.78
N LEU A 253 -1.73 0.47 22.28
CA LEU A 253 -0.90 0.83 23.42
C LEU A 253 -1.22 -0.04 24.65
N THR A 254 -2.50 -0.14 25.03
CA THR A 254 -2.91 -1.00 26.15
C THR A 254 -2.55 -2.47 25.89
N TRP A 255 -2.70 -2.95 24.66
CA TRP A 255 -2.29 -4.31 24.30
C TRP A 255 -0.78 -4.51 24.49
N PHE A 256 0.06 -3.52 24.15
CA PHE A 256 1.50 -3.59 24.37
C PHE A 256 1.83 -3.68 25.85
N GLU A 257 1.24 -2.82 26.68
CA GLU A 257 1.43 -2.80 28.13
C GLU A 257 1.02 -4.13 28.77
N GLU A 258 -0.22 -4.58 28.53
CA GLU A 258 -0.74 -5.83 29.10
C GLU A 258 0.07 -7.05 28.67
N THR A 259 0.54 -7.05 27.41
CA THR A 259 1.34 -8.15 26.86
C THR A 259 2.73 -8.19 27.48
N LEU A 260 3.36 -7.04 27.72
CA LEU A 260 4.65 -6.97 28.41
C LEU A 260 4.52 -7.32 29.89
N ASP A 261 3.45 -6.92 30.56
CA ASP A 261 3.18 -7.31 31.95
C ASP A 261 2.98 -8.83 32.10
N ALA A 262 2.34 -9.46 31.10
CA ALA A 262 2.12 -10.90 31.05
C ALA A 262 3.32 -11.69 30.48
N GLU A 263 4.45 -11.05 30.20
CA GLU A 263 5.58 -11.65 29.47
C GLU A 263 6.12 -12.93 30.12
N SER A 264 6.12 -13.01 31.44
CA SER A 264 6.58 -14.21 32.17
C SER A 264 5.75 -15.46 31.92
N SER A 265 4.52 -15.31 31.41
CA SER A 265 3.62 -16.42 31.05
C SER A 265 3.84 -16.94 29.62
N MET A 266 4.67 -16.28 28.82
CA MET A 266 4.93 -16.65 27.43
C MET A 266 5.96 -17.76 27.30
N ARG A 267 5.92 -18.46 26.17
CA ARG A 267 6.94 -19.44 25.81
C ARG A 267 8.27 -18.73 25.56
N THR A 268 9.33 -19.33 26.08
CA THR A 268 10.72 -18.92 25.88
C THR A 268 11.45 -19.90 24.97
N GLY A 269 12.58 -19.46 24.39
CA GLY A 269 13.33 -20.23 23.40
C GLY A 269 12.94 -19.89 21.96
N PRO A 270 13.60 -20.52 20.98
CA PRO A 270 13.40 -20.20 19.58
C PRO A 270 11.95 -20.48 19.15
N PRO A 271 11.39 -19.66 18.25
CA PRO A 271 10.05 -19.90 17.70
C PRO A 271 10.03 -21.27 16.98
N SER A 272 9.13 -22.16 17.37
CA SER A 272 9.24 -23.59 17.04
C SER A 272 7.98 -24.23 16.45
N ILE A 273 6.79 -23.68 16.74
CA ILE A 273 5.53 -24.24 16.24
C ILE A 273 5.15 -23.66 14.87
N TYR A 274 4.26 -24.32 14.14
CA TYR A 274 3.78 -23.84 12.83
C TYR A 274 3.34 -22.36 12.86
N ALA A 275 2.52 -22.00 13.86
CA ALA A 275 2.04 -20.63 14.04
C ALA A 275 3.18 -19.61 14.23
N ASP A 276 4.27 -19.99 14.89
CA ASP A 276 5.43 -19.12 15.08
C ASP A 276 6.10 -18.82 13.74
N ARG A 277 6.27 -19.84 12.88
CA ARG A 277 6.88 -19.70 11.55
C ARG A 277 6.02 -18.82 10.65
N VAL A 278 4.71 -19.04 10.66
CA VAL A 278 3.74 -18.22 9.91
C VAL A 278 3.82 -16.76 10.36
N PHE A 279 3.76 -16.48 11.65
CA PHE A 279 3.74 -15.10 12.13
C PHE A 279 5.08 -14.39 11.89
N ALA A 280 6.21 -15.09 12.06
CA ALA A 280 7.53 -14.55 11.70
C ALA A 280 7.62 -14.18 10.21
N ASN A 281 6.99 -14.99 9.35
CA ASN A 281 6.90 -14.72 7.93
C ASN A 281 5.97 -13.54 7.60
N GLU A 282 4.82 -13.42 8.26
CA GLU A 282 3.93 -12.27 8.09
C GLU A 282 4.58 -10.95 8.53
N ILE A 283 5.42 -10.96 9.58
CA ILE A 283 6.26 -9.81 9.94
C ILE A 283 7.23 -9.47 8.80
N ASN A 284 7.89 -10.46 8.19
CA ASN A 284 8.79 -10.24 7.05
C ASN A 284 8.05 -9.63 5.84
N ILE A 285 6.86 -10.17 5.54
CA ILE A 285 5.98 -9.69 4.47
C ILE A 285 5.58 -8.24 4.73
N ALA A 286 5.16 -7.90 5.94
CA ALA A 286 4.76 -6.54 6.29
C ALA A 286 5.94 -5.57 6.11
N VAL A 287 7.13 -5.89 6.62
CA VAL A 287 8.32 -5.05 6.45
C VAL A 287 8.60 -4.75 4.97
N LYS A 288 8.56 -5.78 4.11
CA LYS A 288 8.87 -5.64 2.68
C LYS A 288 7.79 -4.95 1.87
N THR A 289 6.52 -5.28 2.13
CA THR A 289 5.40 -4.66 1.40
C THR A 289 5.19 -3.20 1.82
N THR A 290 5.34 -2.88 3.11
CA THR A 290 5.29 -1.49 3.59
C THR A 290 6.46 -0.65 3.08
N GLU A 291 7.68 -1.23 2.98
CA GLU A 291 8.84 -0.56 2.36
C GLU A 291 8.57 -0.17 0.91
N GLN A 292 8.01 -1.10 0.13
CA GLN A 292 7.60 -0.86 -1.25
C GLN A 292 6.52 0.21 -1.34
N ASN A 293 5.52 0.18 -0.46
CA ASN A 293 4.44 1.16 -0.45
C ASN A 293 4.94 2.57 -0.12
N TYR A 294 5.80 2.75 0.89
CA TYR A 294 6.42 4.05 1.16
C TYR A 294 7.30 4.53 0.01
N SER A 295 8.08 3.64 -0.61
CA SER A 295 8.94 3.98 -1.75
C SER A 295 8.13 4.48 -2.97
N ASN A 296 6.92 3.96 -3.13
CA ASN A 296 5.97 4.38 -4.16
C ASN A 296 5.01 5.48 -3.68
N TYR A 297 5.21 6.01 -2.47
CA TYR A 297 4.37 7.01 -1.83
C TYR A 297 2.89 6.62 -1.72
N MET A 298 2.60 5.33 -1.58
CA MET A 298 1.26 4.77 -1.35
C MET A 298 1.02 4.68 0.17
N PHE A 299 0.68 5.80 0.81
CA PHE A 299 0.59 5.92 2.26
C PHE A 299 -0.60 5.17 2.86
N ARG A 300 -1.72 5.08 2.13
CA ARG A 300 -2.87 4.27 2.55
C ARG A 300 -2.51 2.79 2.53
N GLU A 301 -1.82 2.34 1.50
CA GLU A 301 -1.35 0.94 1.42
C GLU A 301 -0.22 0.65 2.41
N ALA A 302 0.66 1.62 2.70
CA ALA A 302 1.67 1.51 3.74
C ALA A 302 1.01 1.36 5.12
N LEU A 303 -0.04 2.14 5.40
CA LEU A 303 -0.83 2.02 6.63
C LEU A 303 -1.55 0.67 6.70
N LYS A 304 -2.13 0.20 5.59
CA LYS A 304 -2.76 -1.12 5.49
C LYS A 304 -1.77 -2.24 5.85
N THR A 305 -0.63 -2.28 5.16
CA THR A 305 0.35 -3.37 5.31
C THR A 305 1.14 -3.29 6.62
N GLY A 306 1.52 -2.09 7.04
CA GLY A 306 2.40 -1.88 8.21
C GLY A 306 1.68 -1.80 9.54
N PHE A 307 0.36 -1.62 9.53
CA PHE A 307 -0.46 -1.53 10.74
C PHE A 307 -1.62 -2.55 10.73
N TYR A 308 -2.57 -2.42 9.80
CA TYR A 308 -3.80 -3.23 9.83
C TYR A 308 -3.56 -4.72 9.57
N ASP A 309 -2.88 -5.07 8.48
CA ASP A 309 -2.59 -6.46 8.12
C ASP A 309 -1.66 -7.10 9.17
N LEU A 310 -0.71 -6.33 9.69
CA LEU A 310 0.21 -6.78 10.73
C LEU A 310 -0.52 -7.08 12.06
N GLN A 311 -1.50 -6.25 12.46
CA GLN A 311 -2.39 -6.53 13.59
C GLN A 311 -3.26 -7.77 13.35
N ALA A 312 -3.78 -7.94 12.14
CA ALA A 312 -4.56 -9.12 11.78
C ALA A 312 -3.71 -10.40 11.89
N ALA A 313 -2.46 -10.37 11.41
CA ALA A 313 -1.52 -11.48 11.54
C ALA A 313 -1.23 -11.83 13.01
N ARG A 314 -1.08 -10.83 13.89
CA ARG A 314 -0.93 -11.03 15.33
C ARG A 314 -2.18 -11.68 15.95
N ASP A 315 -3.37 -11.23 15.58
CA ASP A 315 -4.62 -11.76 16.12
C ASP A 315 -4.85 -13.22 15.67
N GLU A 316 -4.49 -13.54 14.42
CA GLU A 316 -4.47 -14.90 13.90
C GLU A 316 -3.43 -15.77 14.64
N TYR A 317 -2.24 -15.23 14.87
CA TYR A 317 -1.19 -15.91 15.62
C TYR A 317 -1.67 -16.27 17.03
N ARG A 318 -2.32 -15.34 17.74
CA ARG A 318 -2.95 -15.59 19.05
C ARG A 318 -3.93 -16.75 19.01
N LEU A 319 -4.83 -16.75 18.02
CA LEU A 319 -5.82 -17.80 17.85
C LEU A 319 -5.17 -19.17 17.54
N SER A 320 -4.09 -19.16 16.76
CA SER A 320 -3.38 -20.36 16.33
C SER A 320 -2.53 -20.97 17.45
N CYS A 321 -1.92 -20.15 18.30
CA CYS A 321 -1.25 -20.63 19.52
C CYS A 321 -2.23 -21.22 20.54
N GLY A 322 -3.35 -20.53 20.79
CA GLY A 322 -4.28 -20.83 21.88
C GLY A 322 -3.58 -21.14 23.20
N ALA A 323 -3.81 -22.32 23.79
CA ALA A 323 -3.27 -22.65 25.12
C ALA A 323 -1.73 -22.65 25.21
N SER A 324 -1.03 -22.87 24.08
CA SER A 324 0.43 -22.81 24.04
C SER A 324 0.97 -21.39 24.25
N GLY A 325 0.14 -20.36 24.07
CA GLY A 325 0.54 -18.97 24.23
C GLY A 325 1.58 -18.49 23.22
N PHE A 326 1.88 -17.19 23.31
CA PHE A 326 2.84 -16.54 22.42
C PHE A 326 4.27 -16.98 22.69
N ASN A 327 5.11 -16.88 21.64
CA ASN A 327 6.55 -16.83 21.79
C ASN A 327 6.97 -15.39 22.14
N ARG A 328 7.71 -15.24 23.23
CA ARG A 328 8.13 -13.93 23.77
C ARG A 328 8.92 -13.10 22.76
N ASP A 329 9.95 -13.68 22.17
CA ASP A 329 10.90 -12.94 21.33
C ASP A 329 10.23 -12.50 20.02
N LEU A 330 9.31 -13.33 19.50
CA LEU A 330 8.53 -13.02 18.31
C LEU A 330 7.52 -11.89 18.54
N VAL A 331 6.87 -11.84 19.71
CA VAL A 331 5.99 -10.73 20.08
C VAL A 331 6.77 -9.43 20.26
N ARG A 332 7.94 -9.46 20.92
CA ARG A 332 8.82 -8.27 21.00
C ARG A 332 9.27 -7.79 19.62
N ARG A 333 9.56 -8.71 18.71
CA ARG A 333 9.89 -8.38 17.31
C ARG A 333 8.71 -7.70 16.60
N PHE A 334 7.50 -8.21 16.75
CA PHE A 334 6.29 -7.58 16.22
C PHE A 334 6.14 -6.14 16.74
N MET A 335 6.27 -5.93 18.06
CA MET A 335 6.12 -4.60 18.66
C MET A 335 7.18 -3.62 18.13
N ASP A 336 8.45 -4.04 18.03
CA ASP A 336 9.52 -3.24 17.43
C ASP A 336 9.21 -2.85 15.98
N VAL A 337 8.84 -3.84 15.17
CA VAL A 337 8.57 -3.65 13.75
C VAL A 337 7.38 -2.72 13.55
N GLN A 338 6.24 -3.00 14.17
CA GLN A 338 5.04 -2.18 14.00
C GLN A 338 5.28 -0.72 14.43
N THR A 339 5.99 -0.50 15.53
CA THR A 339 6.35 0.84 16.01
C THR A 339 7.15 1.61 14.96
N ARG A 340 8.15 0.97 14.35
CA ARG A 340 9.01 1.60 13.34
C ARG A 340 8.29 1.81 12.00
N LEU A 341 7.44 0.86 11.57
CA LEU A 341 6.66 0.97 10.34
C LEU A 341 5.62 2.11 10.41
N LEU A 342 5.07 2.37 11.60
CA LEU A 342 4.08 3.42 11.83
C LEU A 342 4.70 4.81 12.08
N ALA A 343 5.98 4.88 12.47
CA ALA A 343 6.65 6.13 12.84
C ALA A 343 6.53 7.28 11.81
N PRO A 344 6.58 7.06 10.48
CA PRO A 344 6.36 8.12 9.50
C PRO A 344 4.95 8.74 9.55
N ILE A 345 3.93 7.97 9.96
CA ILE A 345 2.53 8.39 10.00
C ILE A 345 2.18 8.95 11.38
N CYS A 346 2.46 8.21 12.46
CA CYS A 346 2.17 8.59 13.84
C CYS A 346 3.45 8.69 14.68
N PRO A 347 4.29 9.73 14.47
CA PRO A 347 5.60 9.82 15.09
C PRO A 347 5.55 9.97 16.61
N HIS A 348 4.56 10.69 17.17
CA HIS A 348 4.52 10.94 18.62
C HIS A 348 4.15 9.65 19.39
N TYR A 349 3.17 8.90 18.88
CA TYR A 349 2.78 7.59 19.34
C TYR A 349 3.95 6.61 19.24
N ALA A 350 4.59 6.53 18.06
CA ALA A 350 5.72 5.63 17.86
C ALA A 350 6.90 5.95 18.79
N GLU A 351 7.16 7.23 19.04
CA GLU A 351 8.21 7.67 19.97
C GLU A 351 7.87 7.29 21.43
N PHE A 352 6.62 7.46 21.85
CA PHE A 352 6.16 7.03 23.16
C PHE A 352 6.27 5.51 23.33
N ILE A 353 5.81 4.73 22.35
CA ILE A 353 5.97 3.28 22.38
C ILE A 353 7.45 2.88 22.45
N TRP A 354 8.30 3.47 21.61
CA TRP A 354 9.73 3.18 21.57
C TRP A 354 10.43 3.40 22.91
N ARG A 355 10.25 4.59 23.49
CA ARG A 355 10.99 5.02 24.68
C ARG A 355 10.34 4.59 25.98
N GLU A 356 9.02 4.73 26.07
CA GLU A 356 8.31 4.53 27.34
C GLU A 356 7.79 3.11 27.51
N ILE A 357 7.40 2.43 26.43
CA ILE A 357 6.85 1.08 26.53
C ILE A 357 7.93 0.03 26.28
N LEU A 358 8.64 0.13 25.17
CA LEU A 358 9.71 -0.82 24.79
C LEU A 358 11.05 -0.53 25.48
N LYS A 359 11.15 0.61 26.19
CA LYS A 359 12.36 1.07 26.92
C LYS A 359 13.63 1.01 26.05
N LYS A 360 13.51 1.43 24.79
CA LYS A 360 14.64 1.50 23.87
C LYS A 360 15.34 2.85 23.94
N ASP A 361 16.66 2.82 23.73
CA ASP A 361 17.49 4.01 23.70
C ASP A 361 17.31 4.81 22.40
N GLY A 362 17.57 6.11 22.48
CA GLY A 362 17.49 7.02 21.33
C GLY A 362 16.06 7.32 20.88
N PHE A 363 15.93 7.84 19.67
CA PHE A 363 14.65 8.19 19.05
C PHE A 363 14.26 7.17 17.97
N VAL A 364 12.98 6.84 17.84
CA VAL A 364 12.52 5.87 16.82
C VAL A 364 12.85 6.33 15.41
N VAL A 365 12.79 7.65 15.17
CA VAL A 365 13.14 8.25 13.87
C VAL A 365 14.60 8.04 13.47
N LYS A 366 15.48 7.70 14.42
CA LYS A 366 16.90 7.37 14.19
C LYS A 366 17.19 5.87 14.23
N ALA A 367 16.18 5.03 14.48
CA ALA A 367 16.35 3.58 14.58
C ALA A 367 16.52 2.89 13.22
N GLY A 368 16.28 3.60 12.11
CA GLY A 368 16.33 3.07 10.74
C GLY A 368 15.14 2.15 10.41
N TRP A 369 15.10 1.65 9.18
CA TRP A 369 14.07 0.71 8.72
C TRP A 369 14.26 -0.70 9.31
N PRO A 370 13.21 -1.42 9.74
CA PRO A 370 13.34 -2.76 10.30
C PRO A 370 13.93 -3.77 9.31
N THR A 371 14.79 -4.64 9.80
CA THR A 371 15.38 -5.74 9.02
C THR A 371 14.43 -6.94 8.99
N ALA A 372 14.27 -7.54 7.82
CA ALA A 372 13.46 -8.73 7.60
C ALA A 372 14.14 -9.68 6.62
N ASP A 373 13.95 -10.98 6.86
CA ASP A 373 14.36 -12.03 5.94
C ASP A 373 13.47 -12.02 4.68
N ALA A 374 13.86 -12.79 3.67
CA ALA A 374 13.03 -12.98 2.49
C ALA A 374 11.69 -13.64 2.87
N PRO A 375 10.55 -13.10 2.43
CA PRO A 375 9.24 -13.74 2.62
C PRO A 375 9.17 -15.14 2.02
N ASP A 376 8.67 -16.09 2.80
CA ASP A 376 8.27 -17.42 2.34
C ASP A 376 6.83 -17.39 1.82
N LEU A 377 6.69 -17.22 0.51
CA LEU A 377 5.37 -17.19 -0.15
C LEU A 377 4.68 -18.55 -0.15
N THR A 378 5.43 -19.65 -0.06
CA THR A 378 4.89 -21.00 0.03
C THR A 378 4.20 -21.20 1.38
N LEU A 379 4.86 -20.79 2.47
CA LEU A 379 4.28 -20.84 3.82
C LEU A 379 3.05 -19.91 3.94
N LYS A 380 3.09 -18.73 3.31
CA LYS A 380 1.93 -17.83 3.23
C LYS A 380 0.73 -18.54 2.59
N SER A 381 0.93 -19.16 1.43
CA SER A 381 -0.12 -19.90 0.73
C SER A 381 -0.60 -21.12 1.52
N ALA A 382 0.31 -21.85 2.18
CA ALA A 382 -0.01 -22.98 3.04
C ALA A 382 -0.89 -22.56 4.24
N ASN A 383 -0.56 -21.44 4.89
CA ASN A 383 -1.35 -20.91 5.98
C ASN A 383 -2.72 -20.40 5.51
N LYS A 384 -2.78 -19.72 4.36
CA LYS A 384 -4.05 -19.35 3.75
C LYS A 384 -4.95 -20.57 3.50
N TYR A 385 -4.38 -21.64 2.95
CA TYR A 385 -5.08 -22.91 2.76
C TYR A 385 -5.61 -23.49 4.07
N LEU A 386 -4.81 -23.49 5.14
CA LEU A 386 -5.21 -23.93 6.47
C LEU A 386 -6.43 -23.13 6.98
N GLN A 387 -6.36 -21.80 6.94
CA GLN A 387 -7.45 -20.94 7.43
C GLN A 387 -8.72 -21.09 6.60
N ASP A 388 -8.60 -21.12 5.26
CA ASP A 388 -9.74 -21.32 4.36
C ASP A 388 -10.39 -22.70 4.60
N SER A 389 -9.59 -23.73 4.87
CA SER A 389 -10.06 -25.08 5.23
C SER A 389 -10.81 -25.09 6.57
N ILE A 390 -10.30 -24.42 7.60
CA ILE A 390 -10.97 -24.29 8.90
C ILE A 390 -12.34 -23.60 8.74
N VAL A 391 -12.40 -22.52 7.96
CA VAL A 391 -13.65 -21.80 7.67
C VAL A 391 -14.64 -22.69 6.93
N LEU A 392 -14.18 -23.47 5.94
CA LEU A 392 -15.01 -24.42 5.20
C LEU A 392 -15.60 -25.48 6.14
N ILE A 393 -14.77 -26.12 6.97
CA ILE A 393 -15.17 -27.16 7.91
C ILE A 393 -16.21 -26.60 8.91
N ARG A 394 -15.99 -25.40 9.46
CA ARG A 394 -16.94 -24.72 10.35
C ARG A 394 -18.31 -24.51 9.68
N LYS A 395 -18.33 -24.01 8.44
CA LYS A 395 -19.58 -23.78 7.69
C LYS A 395 -20.33 -25.09 7.46
N LEU A 396 -19.61 -26.17 7.14
CA LEU A 396 -20.19 -27.50 6.95
C LEU A 396 -20.78 -28.05 8.27
N LEU A 397 -20.07 -27.91 9.39
CA LEU A 397 -20.59 -28.30 10.71
C LEU A 397 -21.89 -27.56 11.05
N GLN A 398 -21.93 -26.24 10.85
CA GLN A 398 -23.13 -25.43 11.08
C GLN A 398 -24.32 -25.89 10.22
N LYS A 399 -24.06 -26.27 8.97
CA LYS A 399 -25.08 -26.83 8.07
C LYS A 399 -25.61 -28.17 8.58
N GLN A 400 -24.75 -29.04 9.11
CA GLN A 400 -25.17 -30.31 9.71
C GLN A 400 -26.03 -30.08 10.95
N LEU A 401 -25.57 -29.24 11.89
CA LEU A 401 -26.30 -28.90 13.12
C LEU A 401 -27.67 -28.24 12.86
N SER A 402 -27.78 -27.41 11.81
CA SER A 402 -29.05 -26.77 11.43
C SER A 402 -29.99 -27.68 10.63
N GLY A 403 -29.44 -28.60 9.82
CA GLY A 403 -30.19 -29.63 9.11
C GLY A 403 -30.94 -30.57 10.05
N SER A 404 -30.32 -30.94 11.18
CA SER A 404 -30.94 -31.77 12.22
C SER A 404 -32.12 -31.12 12.95
N LYS A 405 -32.31 -29.79 12.82
CA LYS A 405 -33.45 -29.06 13.44
C LYS A 405 -34.70 -28.99 12.55
N LYS A 406 -34.66 -29.43 11.28
CA LYS A 406 -35.83 -29.45 10.38
C LYS A 406 -36.50 -30.84 10.37
N GLY A 407 -37.01 -31.27 11.53
CA GLY A 407 -37.93 -32.42 11.66
C GLY A 407 -39.38 -31.97 11.80
N ASN A 408 -40.23 -32.33 10.83
CA ASN A 408 -41.70 -32.35 10.78
C ASN A 408 -42.53 -31.42 11.70
N LYS A 409 -43.14 -30.40 11.09
CA LYS A 409 -44.43 -29.82 11.53
C LYS A 409 -45.55 -30.86 11.34
N LYS A 410 -45.67 -31.83 12.24
CA LYS A 410 -46.90 -32.61 12.60
C LYS A 410 -46.48 -33.82 13.44
N GLY A 411 -46.64 -33.72 14.76
CA GLY A 411 -46.37 -34.81 15.72
C GLY A 411 -45.94 -34.26 17.08
N ALA A 412 -46.35 -34.93 18.15
CA ALA A 412 -46.16 -34.58 19.57
C ALA A 412 -44.69 -34.26 19.93
N PRO A 413 -44.42 -33.55 21.07
CA PRO A 413 -43.10 -33.04 21.37
C PRO A 413 -42.11 -34.19 21.53
N VAL A 414 -41.26 -34.36 20.52
CA VAL A 414 -40.11 -35.26 20.56
C VAL A 414 -39.08 -34.59 21.47
N VAL A 415 -38.71 -35.32 22.52
CA VAL A 415 -37.58 -34.99 23.40
C VAL A 415 -36.38 -34.60 22.53
N VAL A 416 -35.86 -33.38 22.74
CA VAL A 416 -34.67 -32.87 22.06
C VAL A 416 -33.54 -33.89 22.29
N PRO A 417 -32.93 -34.47 21.25
CA PRO A 417 -31.84 -35.41 21.47
C PRO A 417 -30.66 -34.70 22.12
N THR A 418 -30.09 -35.41 23.10
CA THR A 418 -28.73 -35.35 23.64
C THR A 418 -27.71 -34.74 22.67
N GLU A 419 -26.78 -33.93 23.18
CA GLU A 419 -25.65 -33.34 22.43
C GLU A 419 -25.06 -34.34 21.41
N ILE A 420 -25.39 -34.18 20.13
CA ILE A 420 -24.86 -35.06 19.07
C ILE A 420 -23.39 -34.72 18.89
N LYS A 421 -22.54 -35.71 19.11
CA LYS A 421 -21.10 -35.62 18.92
C LYS A 421 -20.71 -36.17 17.54
N PHE A 422 -19.69 -35.59 16.93
CA PHE A 422 -19.24 -35.97 15.59
C PHE A 422 -17.75 -36.33 15.57
N THR A 423 -17.39 -37.29 14.73
CA THR A 423 -16.05 -37.42 14.16
C THR A 423 -16.01 -36.69 12.82
N CYS A 424 -15.06 -35.77 12.65
CA CYS A 424 -14.85 -35.05 11.41
C CYS A 424 -13.76 -35.74 10.58
N LEU A 425 -14.12 -36.28 9.42
CA LEU A 425 -13.19 -36.84 8.45
C LEU A 425 -12.91 -35.81 7.36
N VAL A 426 -11.67 -35.35 7.25
CA VAL A 426 -11.23 -34.40 6.23
C VAL A 426 -10.45 -35.14 5.16
N TYR A 427 -11.01 -35.21 3.95
CA TYR A 427 -10.42 -35.87 2.80
C TYR A 427 -9.68 -34.86 1.93
N VAL A 428 -8.44 -35.19 1.60
CA VAL A 428 -7.55 -34.35 0.80
C VAL A 428 -7.11 -35.14 -0.43
N ASN A 429 -7.17 -34.50 -1.59
CA ASN A 429 -6.50 -35.01 -2.79
C ASN A 429 -5.41 -34.02 -3.19
N GLU A 430 -4.15 -34.39 -2.98
CA GLU A 430 -2.99 -33.50 -3.21
C GLU A 430 -2.61 -33.39 -4.69
N GLN A 431 -3.29 -34.13 -5.56
CA GLN A 431 -3.05 -34.12 -6.99
C GLN A 431 -4.32 -33.72 -7.76
N PHE A 432 -4.17 -32.81 -8.73
CA PHE A 432 -5.21 -32.57 -9.71
C PHE A 432 -5.29 -33.79 -10.63
N ASP A 433 -6.49 -34.37 -10.71
CA ASP A 433 -6.80 -35.53 -11.56
C ASP A 433 -7.90 -35.20 -12.58
N GLY A 434 -8.11 -36.14 -13.51
CA GLY A 434 -9.17 -36.07 -14.52
C GLY A 434 -9.10 -34.78 -15.36
N TRP A 435 -10.25 -34.12 -15.52
CA TRP A 435 -10.35 -32.96 -16.40
C TRP A 435 -9.54 -31.75 -15.93
N LYS A 436 -9.32 -31.59 -14.62
CA LYS A 436 -8.50 -30.50 -14.07
C LYS A 436 -7.03 -30.69 -14.44
N ALA A 437 -6.52 -31.91 -14.30
CA ALA A 437 -5.15 -32.25 -14.68
C ALA A 437 -4.88 -31.97 -16.16
N GLU A 438 -5.82 -32.34 -17.02
CA GLU A 438 -5.71 -32.12 -18.46
C GLU A 438 -5.72 -30.63 -18.81
N CYS A 439 -6.60 -29.84 -18.17
CA CYS A 439 -6.62 -28.39 -18.33
C CYS A 439 -5.27 -27.75 -17.93
N LEU A 440 -4.68 -28.19 -16.81
CA LEU A 440 -3.38 -27.70 -16.35
C LEU A 440 -2.27 -28.03 -17.34
N LYS A 441 -2.20 -29.27 -17.85
CA LYS A 441 -1.21 -29.67 -18.87
C LYS A 441 -1.33 -28.85 -20.15
N ILE A 442 -2.56 -28.57 -20.60
CA ILE A 442 -2.79 -27.70 -21.77
C ILE A 442 -2.29 -26.28 -21.49
N LEU A 443 -2.56 -25.73 -20.31
CA LEU A 443 -2.06 -24.41 -19.91
C LEU A 443 -0.52 -24.40 -19.82
N GLN A 444 0.09 -25.42 -19.25
CA GLN A 444 1.56 -25.55 -19.17
C GLN A 444 2.19 -25.52 -20.57
N ASN A 445 1.62 -26.27 -21.52
CA ASN A 445 2.12 -26.32 -22.90
C ASN A 445 1.88 -25.02 -23.68
N SER A 446 0.99 -24.14 -23.21
CA SER A 446 0.63 -22.89 -23.88
C SER A 446 1.13 -21.65 -23.13
N PHE A 447 1.87 -21.81 -22.03
CA PHE A 447 2.41 -20.71 -21.24
C PHE A 447 3.84 -20.40 -21.65
N ASN A 448 4.12 -19.13 -21.94
CA ASN A 448 5.47 -18.62 -22.13
C ASN A 448 5.97 -18.02 -20.80
N GLU A 449 7.02 -18.60 -20.22
CA GLU A 449 7.56 -18.16 -18.93
C GLU A 449 8.20 -16.78 -18.98
N ASP A 450 8.86 -16.43 -20.10
CA ASP A 450 9.59 -15.17 -20.25
C ASP A 450 8.63 -13.98 -20.37
N SER A 451 7.58 -14.11 -21.19
CA SER A 451 6.58 -13.05 -21.39
C SER A 451 5.42 -13.11 -20.41
N ARG A 452 5.31 -14.19 -19.61
CA ARG A 452 4.15 -14.50 -18.75
C ARG A 452 2.80 -14.42 -19.49
N THR A 453 2.79 -14.86 -20.74
CA THR A 453 1.58 -14.85 -21.58
C THR A 453 1.21 -16.26 -22.00
N PHE A 454 -0.05 -16.41 -22.41
CA PHE A 454 -0.57 -17.66 -22.97
C PHE A 454 -0.75 -17.55 -24.48
N ALA A 455 -0.74 -18.70 -25.16
CA ALA A 455 -1.23 -18.81 -26.53
C ALA A 455 -2.68 -18.30 -26.65
N PRO A 456 -3.13 -17.92 -27.86
CA PRO A 456 -4.51 -17.47 -28.09
C PRO A 456 -5.54 -18.48 -27.56
N ASP A 457 -6.64 -17.98 -27.00
CA ASP A 457 -7.68 -18.83 -26.41
C ASP A 457 -8.27 -19.84 -27.41
N SER A 458 -8.28 -19.51 -28.71
CA SER A 458 -8.68 -20.44 -29.76
C SER A 458 -7.82 -21.72 -29.82
N GLU A 459 -6.52 -21.60 -29.58
CA GLU A 459 -5.59 -22.74 -29.58
C GLU A 459 -5.74 -23.59 -28.33
N ILE A 460 -5.90 -22.95 -27.16
CA ILE A 460 -6.17 -23.62 -25.88
C ILE A 460 -7.48 -24.42 -25.98
N MET A 461 -8.51 -23.84 -26.61
CA MET A 461 -9.79 -24.51 -26.83
C MET A 461 -9.71 -25.67 -27.80
N ALA A 462 -8.93 -25.54 -28.88
CA ALA A 462 -8.69 -26.64 -29.81
C ALA A 462 -7.96 -27.80 -29.13
N ALA A 463 -6.92 -27.51 -28.34
CA ALA A 463 -6.21 -28.50 -27.53
C ALA A 463 -7.13 -29.22 -26.54
N LEU A 464 -8.04 -28.47 -25.88
CA LEU A 464 -9.03 -29.06 -24.98
C LEU A 464 -10.00 -30.01 -25.70
N GLN A 465 -10.47 -29.64 -26.90
CA GLN A 465 -11.36 -30.50 -27.69
C GLN A 465 -10.67 -31.77 -28.20
N GLN A 466 -9.37 -31.71 -28.48
CA GLN A 466 -8.57 -32.86 -28.92
C GLN A 466 -8.10 -33.75 -27.76
N SER A 467 -8.15 -33.25 -26.53
CA SER A 467 -7.74 -33.99 -25.33
C SER A 467 -8.62 -35.20 -25.00
N SER A 468 -8.15 -36.05 -24.09
CA SER A 468 -8.91 -37.17 -23.52
C SER A 468 -10.27 -36.74 -22.92
N VAL A 469 -10.34 -35.52 -22.38
CA VAL A 469 -11.57 -34.91 -21.84
C VAL A 469 -12.50 -34.48 -22.97
N GLY A 470 -11.94 -33.89 -24.03
CA GLY A 470 -12.65 -33.42 -25.22
C GLY A 470 -13.36 -34.54 -25.99
N GLN A 471 -12.75 -35.72 -26.00
CA GLN A 471 -13.28 -36.92 -26.65
C GLN A 471 -14.23 -37.75 -25.77
N SER A 472 -14.50 -37.31 -24.53
CA SER A 472 -15.41 -38.02 -23.62
C SER A 472 -16.89 -37.80 -23.96
N SER A 473 -17.73 -38.79 -23.69
CA SER A 473 -19.18 -38.72 -23.91
C SER A 473 -19.87 -37.58 -23.12
N ASP A 474 -19.27 -37.17 -21.99
CA ASP A 474 -19.79 -36.12 -21.11
C ASP A 474 -19.16 -34.74 -21.35
N PHE A 475 -18.40 -34.55 -22.44
CA PHE A 475 -17.62 -33.33 -22.67
C PHE A 475 -18.46 -32.05 -22.58
N LYS A 476 -19.70 -32.01 -23.10
CA LYS A 476 -20.56 -30.81 -23.00
C LYS A 476 -20.82 -30.36 -21.56
N ARG A 477 -20.89 -31.29 -20.60
CA ARG A 477 -21.05 -30.98 -19.18
C ARG A 477 -19.72 -30.54 -18.58
N THR A 478 -18.65 -31.29 -18.85
CA THR A 478 -17.30 -31.03 -18.33
C THR A 478 -16.71 -29.72 -18.85
N GLN A 479 -16.96 -29.37 -20.11
CA GLN A 479 -16.51 -28.12 -20.74
C GLN A 479 -16.97 -26.88 -19.96
N LYS A 480 -18.21 -26.90 -19.44
CA LYS A 480 -18.73 -25.80 -18.60
C LYS A 480 -17.93 -25.62 -17.29
N LEU A 481 -17.28 -26.67 -16.81
CA LEU A 481 -16.41 -26.65 -15.63
C LEU A 481 -14.95 -26.28 -15.99
N CYS A 482 -14.48 -26.70 -17.18
CA CYS A 482 -13.15 -26.37 -17.67
C CYS A 482 -12.96 -24.86 -17.86
N MET A 483 -13.93 -24.15 -18.44
CA MET A 483 -13.74 -22.73 -18.80
C MET A 483 -13.44 -21.82 -17.61
N PRO A 484 -14.20 -21.83 -16.51
CA PRO A 484 -13.88 -21.01 -15.33
C PRO A 484 -12.54 -21.42 -14.71
N PHE A 485 -12.23 -22.72 -14.70
CA PHE A 485 -10.98 -23.23 -14.13
C PHE A 485 -9.74 -22.81 -14.94
N LEU A 486 -9.82 -22.89 -16.27
CA LEU A 486 -8.76 -22.42 -17.18
C LEU A 486 -8.51 -20.93 -16.98
N ARG A 487 -9.58 -20.11 -16.95
CA ARG A 487 -9.46 -18.67 -16.71
C ARG A 487 -8.79 -18.38 -15.37
N PHE A 488 -9.29 -19.00 -14.30
CA PHE A 488 -8.72 -18.86 -12.96
C PHE A 488 -7.23 -19.21 -12.92
N LYS A 489 -6.83 -20.33 -13.53
CA LYS A 489 -5.43 -20.77 -13.57
C LYS A 489 -4.53 -19.92 -14.46
N LYS A 490 -5.06 -19.35 -15.54
CA LYS A 490 -4.34 -18.35 -16.34
C LYS A 490 -4.02 -17.11 -15.51
N ASP A 491 -5.02 -16.57 -14.81
CA ASP A 491 -4.86 -15.39 -13.96
C ASP A 491 -3.80 -15.64 -12.86
N GLU A 492 -3.85 -16.81 -12.21
CA GLU A 492 -2.84 -17.21 -11.22
C GLU A 492 -1.44 -17.36 -11.82
N ALA A 493 -1.29 -17.95 -13.01
CA ALA A 493 0.01 -18.16 -13.64
C ALA A 493 0.65 -16.86 -14.14
N ILE A 494 -0.15 -15.88 -14.60
CA ILE A 494 0.34 -14.54 -14.95
C ILE A 494 0.92 -13.86 -13.71
N ALA A 495 0.24 -13.98 -12.57
CA ALA A 495 0.68 -13.39 -11.31
C ALA A 495 1.90 -14.10 -10.70
N LEU A 496 1.84 -15.43 -10.58
CA LEU A 496 2.76 -16.25 -9.78
C LEU A 496 3.78 -17.05 -10.60
N GLY A 497 3.65 -17.10 -11.93
CA GLY A 497 4.49 -17.90 -12.82
C GLY A 497 4.01 -19.34 -13.02
N ALA A 498 4.78 -20.12 -13.77
CA ALA A 498 4.42 -21.47 -14.22
C ALA A 498 4.07 -22.46 -13.10
N GLN A 499 4.64 -22.26 -11.91
CA GLN A 499 4.34 -23.04 -10.71
C GLN A 499 2.85 -23.06 -10.32
N ALA A 500 2.06 -22.04 -10.69
CA ALA A 500 0.62 -22.03 -10.46
C ALA A 500 -0.14 -23.10 -11.27
N LEU A 501 0.50 -23.62 -12.33
CA LEU A 501 -0.03 -24.64 -13.22
C LEU A 501 0.39 -26.06 -12.82
N ASN A 502 1.17 -26.22 -11.75
CA ASN A 502 1.57 -27.53 -11.25
C ASN A 502 0.36 -28.38 -10.86
N LEU A 503 0.47 -29.69 -11.08
CA LEU A 503 -0.57 -30.65 -10.70
C LEU A 503 -0.72 -30.81 -9.17
N ARG A 504 0.20 -30.25 -8.40
CA ARG A 504 0.20 -30.23 -6.93
C ARG A 504 0.50 -28.82 -6.45
N LEU A 505 0.00 -28.48 -5.26
CA LEU A 505 0.36 -27.25 -4.60
C LEU A 505 1.85 -27.25 -4.18
N PRO A 506 2.47 -26.09 -3.96
CA PRO A 506 3.88 -26.00 -3.58
C PRO A 506 4.18 -26.47 -2.14
N PHE A 507 3.18 -26.99 -1.42
CA PHE A 507 3.26 -27.51 -0.07
C PHE A 507 2.40 -28.78 0.06
N GLY A 508 2.72 -29.65 1.02
CA GLY A 508 1.92 -30.82 1.36
C GLY A 508 0.67 -30.42 2.15
N GLU A 509 -0.51 -30.54 1.54
CA GLU A 509 -1.78 -30.20 2.16
C GLU A 509 -2.08 -31.08 3.38
N ILE A 510 -1.85 -32.39 3.25
CA ILE A 510 -2.08 -33.35 4.33
C ILE A 510 -1.15 -33.06 5.51
N GLU A 511 0.11 -32.74 5.23
CA GLU A 511 1.10 -32.39 6.25
C GLU A 511 0.70 -31.12 7.01
N VAL A 512 0.32 -30.05 6.27
CA VAL A 512 -0.14 -28.78 6.86
C VAL A 512 -1.34 -29.00 7.79
N LEU A 513 -2.35 -29.77 7.36
CA LEU A 513 -3.52 -30.05 8.20
C LEU A 513 -3.17 -30.94 9.40
N ARG A 514 -2.26 -31.91 9.23
CA ARG A 514 -1.82 -32.81 10.32
C ARG A 514 -1.02 -32.07 11.39
N GLU A 515 -0.07 -31.22 11.00
CA GLU A 515 0.72 -30.41 11.93
C GLU A 515 -0.18 -29.46 12.75
N ASN A 516 -1.34 -29.07 12.21
CA ASN A 516 -2.27 -28.12 12.82
C ASN A 516 -3.57 -28.75 13.35
N LEU A 517 -3.62 -30.09 13.54
CA LEU A 517 -4.82 -30.81 13.98
C LEU A 517 -5.46 -30.25 15.25
N ASP A 518 -4.66 -29.95 16.27
CA ASP A 518 -5.17 -29.42 17.55
C ASP A 518 -5.76 -28.02 17.38
N SER A 519 -5.14 -27.19 16.54
CA SER A 519 -5.67 -25.87 16.19
C SER A 519 -7.00 -26.01 15.45
N ILE A 520 -7.08 -26.90 14.45
CA ILE A 520 -8.31 -27.17 13.70
C ILE A 520 -9.42 -27.63 14.66
N LYS A 521 -9.17 -28.63 15.51
CA LYS A 521 -10.13 -29.16 16.51
C LYS A 521 -10.69 -28.06 17.42
N ARG A 522 -9.81 -27.25 18.00
CA ARG A 522 -10.20 -26.13 18.87
C ARG A 522 -11.07 -25.12 18.12
N GLN A 523 -10.70 -24.85 16.87
CA GLN A 523 -11.33 -23.82 16.07
C GLN A 523 -12.69 -24.22 15.52
N ILE A 524 -12.91 -25.47 15.12
CA ILE A 524 -14.17 -25.90 14.51
C ILE A 524 -15.32 -26.11 15.50
N GLY A 525 -15.03 -26.29 16.80
CA GLY A 525 -16.04 -26.47 17.85
C GLY A 525 -15.78 -27.74 18.66
N SER A 526 -14.97 -27.62 19.72
CA SER A 526 -14.53 -28.75 20.53
C SER A 526 -15.62 -29.42 21.38
N LYS A 527 -16.83 -28.87 21.41
CA LYS A 527 -17.97 -29.44 22.15
C LYS A 527 -18.71 -30.48 21.30
N GLU A 528 -18.89 -30.17 20.02
CA GLU A 528 -19.63 -30.99 19.07
C GLU A 528 -18.73 -31.96 18.29
N VAL A 529 -17.45 -31.63 18.10
CA VAL A 529 -16.50 -32.49 17.38
C VAL A 529 -15.53 -33.15 18.37
N VAL A 530 -15.59 -34.47 18.45
CA VAL A 530 -14.77 -35.29 19.36
C VAL A 530 -13.41 -35.61 18.76
N ASP A 531 -13.39 -35.90 17.45
CA ASP A 531 -12.16 -36.23 16.74
C ASP A 531 -12.15 -35.67 15.32
N VAL A 532 -10.93 -35.46 14.80
CA VAL A 532 -10.66 -34.96 13.46
C VAL A 532 -9.57 -35.83 12.84
N GLU A 533 -9.88 -36.48 11.73
CA GLU A 533 -8.94 -37.31 10.97
C GLU A 533 -8.65 -36.68 9.60
N ILE A 534 -7.37 -36.57 9.24
CA ILE A 534 -6.93 -36.13 7.91
C ILE A 534 -6.59 -37.36 7.06
N LEU A 535 -7.37 -37.57 6.02
CA LEU A 535 -7.37 -38.76 5.17
C LEU A 535 -7.00 -38.41 3.73
N SER A 536 -6.27 -39.31 3.07
CA SER A 536 -6.00 -39.18 1.64
C SER A 536 -7.17 -39.74 0.84
N ALA A 537 -7.66 -38.97 -0.12
CA ALA A 537 -8.70 -39.43 -1.05
C ALA A 537 -8.18 -40.44 -2.09
N ALA A 538 -6.85 -40.59 -2.21
CA ALA A 538 -6.23 -41.59 -3.06
C ALA A 538 -6.19 -42.99 -2.42
N ASP A 539 -6.39 -43.08 -1.10
CA ASP A 539 -6.39 -44.33 -0.36
C ASP A 539 -7.80 -44.92 -0.25
N ALA A 540 -7.98 -46.13 -0.78
CA ALA A 540 -9.28 -46.81 -0.80
C ALA A 540 -9.78 -47.15 0.61
N ASP A 541 -8.88 -47.48 1.54
CA ASP A 541 -9.23 -47.79 2.94
C ASP A 541 -9.70 -46.53 3.68
N SER A 542 -9.05 -45.40 3.41
CA SER A 542 -9.49 -44.08 3.87
C SER A 542 -10.89 -43.73 3.37
N LEU A 543 -11.20 -43.94 2.09
CA LEU A 543 -12.54 -43.68 1.52
C LEU A 543 -13.62 -44.57 2.14
N ALA A 544 -13.29 -45.82 2.49
CA ALA A 544 -14.22 -46.74 3.13
C ALA A 544 -14.72 -46.22 4.49
N LYS A 545 -13.91 -45.41 5.20
CA LYS A 545 -14.30 -44.79 6.48
C LYS A 545 -15.50 -43.85 6.37
N ALA A 546 -15.79 -43.29 5.18
CA ALA A 546 -16.96 -42.45 4.99
C ALA A 546 -18.29 -43.22 5.09
N GLY A 547 -18.27 -44.56 4.97
CA GLY A 547 -19.46 -45.41 5.11
C GLY A 547 -20.64 -44.96 4.24
N SER A 548 -21.80 -44.75 4.86
CA SER A 548 -23.03 -44.28 4.18
C SER A 548 -22.90 -42.88 3.57
N HIS A 549 -21.89 -42.11 3.97
CA HIS A 549 -21.62 -40.75 3.47
C HIS A 549 -20.65 -40.72 2.29
N ALA A 550 -20.20 -41.88 1.78
CA ALA A 550 -19.31 -41.96 0.62
C ALA A 550 -19.90 -41.31 -0.65
N SER A 551 -21.22 -41.14 -0.74
CA SER A 551 -21.85 -40.36 -1.83
C SER A 551 -21.44 -38.89 -1.81
N LEU A 552 -21.22 -38.29 -0.64
CA LEU A 552 -20.80 -36.89 -0.52
C LEU A 552 -19.41 -36.66 -1.12
N LEU A 553 -18.52 -37.65 -1.05
CA LEU A 553 -17.19 -37.61 -1.67
C LEU A 553 -17.26 -37.76 -3.20
N ARG A 554 -18.32 -38.39 -3.73
CA ARG A 554 -18.57 -38.44 -5.19
C ARG A 554 -19.21 -37.15 -5.70
N ASP A 555 -20.12 -36.58 -4.92
CA ASP A 555 -20.83 -35.35 -5.28
C ASP A 555 -19.91 -34.12 -5.15
N ASN A 556 -19.01 -34.12 -4.15
CA ASN A 556 -18.02 -33.07 -3.91
C ASN A 556 -16.62 -33.70 -3.74
N PRO A 557 -15.99 -34.14 -4.84
CA PRO A 557 -14.67 -34.76 -4.76
C PRO A 557 -13.63 -33.74 -4.29
N PRO A 558 -12.76 -34.10 -3.33
CA PRO A 558 -11.68 -33.22 -2.92
C PRO A 558 -10.72 -32.99 -4.09
N SER A 559 -10.16 -31.79 -4.15
CA SER A 559 -9.12 -31.44 -5.11
C SER A 559 -8.11 -30.51 -4.45
N PRO A 560 -6.89 -30.37 -5.00
CA PRO A 560 -5.89 -29.51 -4.37
C PRO A 560 -6.43 -28.10 -4.13
N GLY A 561 -6.23 -27.59 -2.92
CA GLY A 561 -6.75 -26.32 -2.41
C GLY A 561 -8.19 -26.37 -1.91
N SER A 562 -8.86 -27.53 -1.96
CA SER A 562 -10.29 -27.69 -1.64
C SER A 562 -10.56 -29.07 -1.04
N PRO A 563 -10.29 -29.26 0.26
CA PRO A 563 -10.57 -30.52 0.94
C PRO A 563 -12.08 -30.71 1.13
N THR A 564 -12.50 -31.97 1.30
CA THR A 564 -13.90 -32.33 1.58
C THR A 564 -14.02 -32.87 2.99
N ALA A 565 -14.87 -32.25 3.82
CA ALA A 565 -15.11 -32.69 5.19
C ALA A 565 -16.45 -33.43 5.33
N VAL A 566 -16.43 -34.55 6.03
CA VAL A 566 -17.58 -35.39 6.34
C VAL A 566 -17.71 -35.51 7.86
N PHE A 567 -18.90 -35.28 8.40
CA PHE A 567 -19.19 -35.42 9.83
C PHE A 567 -19.96 -36.71 10.06
N LEU A 568 -19.37 -37.62 10.81
CA LEU A 568 -19.99 -38.87 11.22
C LEU A 568 -20.55 -38.71 12.65
N PRO A 569 -21.86 -38.87 12.88
CA PRO A 569 -22.41 -38.86 14.22
C PRO A 569 -21.86 -40.06 15.01
N MET A 570 -21.48 -39.81 16.26
CA MET A 570 -21.05 -40.83 17.23
C MET A 570 -22.23 -41.46 17.96
#